data_AF-A0AA46TX55-F1
#
_entry.id   AF-A0AA46TX55-F1
#
_cell.length_a   1.000
_cell.length_b   1.000
_cell.length_c   1.000
_cell.angle_alpha   90.00
_cell.angle_beta   90.00
_cell.angle_gamma   90.00
#
_symmetry.space_group_name_H-M   'P 1'
#
loop_
_entity.id
_entity.type
_entity.pdbx_description
1 polymer ?
#
loop_
_entity_poly.entity_id
_entity_poly.type
_entity_poly.pdbx_seq_one_letter_code
_entity_poly.pdbx_strand_id
1 'polypeptide(L)'
;MKANKKITGEFTLSELGAVQPFQGWLNEMNFDYAKKGMTYKIANLTDELFDNILIQASEFDAQANDQMDLFEQAERKDVTEEKQEFPEPNTIDGDFEEV
;
A
#
# COMPACT_ATOMS: atom_id res chain seq x y z
N MET A 1 -4.02 22.91 19.20
CA MET A 1 -3.42 21.57 19.41
C MET A 1 -3.82 20.72 18.21
N LYS A 2 -2.89 20.36 17.32
CA LYS A 2 -3.19 19.44 16.21
C LYS A 2 -3.48 18.08 16.84
N ALA A 3 -4.72 17.61 16.73
CA ALA A 3 -5.04 16.26 17.14
C ALA A 3 -4.13 15.30 16.34
N ASN A 4 -3.42 14.40 17.02
CA ASN A 4 -2.73 13.29 16.37
C ASN A 4 -3.79 12.40 15.72
N LYS A 5 -4.23 12.78 14.52
CA LYS A 5 -5.21 12.04 13.74
C LYS A 5 -4.53 10.73 13.37
N LYS A 6 -5.07 9.63 13.90
CA LYS A 6 -4.65 8.29 13.50
C LYS A 6 -5.20 8.05 12.10
N ILE A 7 -4.32 7.92 11.13
CA ILE A 7 -4.66 7.62 9.74
C ILE A 7 -4.27 6.18 9.41
N THR A 8 -4.85 5.68 8.31
CA THR A 8 -4.45 4.41 7.70
C THR A 8 -3.78 4.74 6.38
N GLY A 9 -2.56 4.25 6.18
CA GLY A 9 -1.82 4.42 4.95
C GLY A 9 -1.86 3.16 4.09
N GLU A 10 -1.99 3.32 2.78
CA GLU A 10 -1.84 2.25 1.80
C GLU A 10 -0.63 2.54 0.92
N PHE A 11 0.31 1.61 0.88
CA PHE A 11 1.60 1.73 0.21
C PHE A 11 1.76 0.55 -0.75
N THR A 12 1.95 0.83 -2.03
CA THR A 12 2.16 -0.22 -3.05
C THR A 12 3.56 -0.10 -3.60
N LEU A 13 4.28 -1.22 -3.61
CA LEU A 13 5.60 -1.33 -4.22
C LEU A 13 5.46 -1.80 -5.66
N SER A 14 6.37 -1.36 -6.52
CA SER A 14 6.37 -1.65 -7.95
C SER A 14 6.96 -3.03 -8.25
N GLU A 15 7.90 -3.49 -7.43
CA GLU A 15 8.60 -4.76 -7.66
C GLU A 15 8.62 -5.71 -6.47
N LEU A 16 8.57 -7.02 -6.76
CA LEU A 16 8.67 -8.08 -5.74
C LEU A 16 10.01 -8.06 -4.98
N GLY A 17 11.07 -7.46 -5.54
CA GLY A 17 12.37 -7.31 -4.87
C GLY A 17 12.33 -6.37 -3.67
N ALA A 18 11.51 -5.33 -3.71
CA ALA A 18 11.33 -4.36 -2.63
C ALA A 18 10.40 -4.86 -1.52
N VAL A 19 9.55 -5.85 -1.83
CA VAL A 19 8.52 -6.38 -0.92
C VAL A 19 9.12 -6.99 0.34
N GLN A 20 10.13 -7.85 0.22
CA GLN A 20 10.76 -8.50 1.37
C GLN A 20 11.48 -7.53 2.33
N PRO A 21 12.38 -6.63 1.85
CA PRO A 21 13.08 -5.71 2.75
C PRO A 21 12.14 -4.70 3.40
N PHE A 22 11.15 -4.17 2.67
CA PHE A 22 10.14 -3.28 3.25
C PHE A 22 9.30 -3.99 4.33
N GLN A 23 8.90 -5.24 4.09
CA GLN A 23 8.19 -6.04 5.10
C GLN A 23 9.06 -6.28 6.34
N GLY A 24 10.35 -6.55 6.15
CA GLY A 24 11.32 -6.69 7.25
C GLY A 24 11.38 -5.44 8.11
N TRP A 25 11.54 -4.28 7.47
CA TRP A 25 11.56 -2.99 8.16
C TRP A 25 10.26 -2.71 8.94
N LEU A 26 9.09 -2.99 8.34
CA LEU A 26 7.81 -2.83 9.04
C LEU A 26 7.72 -3.69 10.31
N ASN A 27 8.23 -4.92 10.26
CA ASN A 27 8.27 -5.82 11.40
C ASN A 27 9.23 -5.33 12.49
N GLU A 28 10.42 -4.85 12.11
CA GLU A 28 11.42 -4.30 13.05
C GLU A 28 10.86 -3.11 13.84
N MET A 29 10.10 -2.26 13.14
CA MET A 29 9.45 -1.09 13.72
C MET A 29 8.14 -1.42 14.47
N ASN A 30 7.74 -2.70 14.49
CA ASN A 30 6.50 -3.20 15.10
C ASN A 30 5.22 -2.50 14.58
N PHE A 31 5.15 -2.22 13.28
CA PHE A 31 3.92 -1.72 12.66
C PHE A 31 2.86 -2.82 12.54
N ASP A 32 1.61 -2.45 12.79
CA ASP A 32 0.46 -3.30 12.49
C ASP A 32 0.02 -3.08 11.04
N TYR A 33 0.21 -4.10 10.19
CA TYR A 33 -0.07 -4.02 8.76
C TYR A 33 -0.73 -5.27 8.19
N ALA A 34 -1.54 -5.06 7.15
CA ALA A 34 -2.06 -6.11 6.29
C ALA A 34 -1.39 -6.04 4.92
N LYS A 35 -1.06 -7.19 4.34
CA LYS A 35 -0.42 -7.29 3.02
C LYS A 35 -1.32 -8.02 2.04
N LYS A 36 -1.48 -7.47 0.83
CA LYS A 36 -2.15 -8.11 -0.30
C LYS A 36 -1.31 -7.91 -1.56
N GLY A 37 -0.67 -8.97 -2.05
CA GLY A 37 0.27 -8.85 -3.17
C GLY A 37 1.46 -7.96 -2.81
N MET A 38 1.61 -6.84 -3.51
CA MET A 38 2.65 -5.82 -3.32
C MET A 38 2.15 -4.59 -2.53
N THR A 39 0.88 -4.59 -2.12
CA THR A 39 0.27 -3.50 -1.35
C THR A 39 0.26 -3.82 0.13
N TYR A 40 0.62 -2.81 0.93
CA TYR A 40 0.65 -2.80 2.38
C TYR A 40 -0.33 -1.77 2.91
N LYS A 41 -1.17 -2.18 3.85
CA LYS A 41 -2.10 -1.32 4.56
C LYS A 41 -1.70 -1.25 6.02
N ILE A 42 -1.36 -0.05 6.50
CA ILE A 42 -0.81 0.16 7.83
C ILE A 42 -1.72 1.11 8.60
N ALA A 43 -2.19 0.69 9.77
CA ALA A 43 -3.13 1.46 10.58
C ALA A 43 -2.40 2.28 11.66
N ASN A 44 -3.16 3.18 12.31
CA ASN A 44 -2.72 3.94 13.48
C ASN A 44 -1.49 4.85 13.26
N LEU A 45 -1.29 5.34 12.03
CA LEU A 45 -0.17 6.23 11.70
C LEU A 45 -0.48 7.67 12.08
N THR A 46 0.55 8.42 12.45
CA THR A 46 0.53 9.90 12.43
C THR A 46 0.95 10.39 11.05
N ASP A 47 0.68 11.66 10.73
CA ASP A 47 1.12 12.26 9.46
C ASP A 47 2.63 12.10 9.24
N GLU A 48 3.45 12.32 10.28
CA GLU A 48 4.91 12.17 10.21
C GLU A 48 5.33 10.71 9.95
N LEU A 49 4.67 9.74 10.57
CA LEU A 49 4.96 8.32 10.33
C LEU A 49 4.54 7.89 8.94
N PHE A 50 3.42 8.41 8.44
CA PHE A 50 2.97 8.15 7.08
C PHE A 50 3.99 8.66 6.05
N ASP A 51 4.47 9.90 6.20
CA ASP A 51 5.48 10.47 5.31
C ASP A 51 6.80 9.66 5.38
N ASN A 52 7.22 9.23 6.56
CA ASN A 52 8.41 8.39 6.72
C ASN A 52 8.27 7.02 6.04
N ILE A 53 7.11 6.37 6.16
CA ILE A 53 6.84 5.09 5.48
C ILE A 53 6.81 5.28 3.97
N LEU A 54 6.26 6.40 3.48
CA LEU A 54 6.25 6.72 2.06
C LEU A 54 7.68 6.83 1.49
N ILE A 55 8.55 7.55 2.20
CA ILE A 55 9.97 7.69 1.83
C ILE A 55 10.63 6.32 1.83
N GLN A 56 10.40 5.50 2.86
CA GLN A 56 11.04 4.18 2.92
C GLN A 56 10.54 3.21 1.84
N ALA A 57 9.23 3.16 1.59
CA ALA A 57 8.68 2.38 0.50
C ALA A 57 9.33 2.77 -0.84
N SER A 58 9.49 4.07 -1.08
CA SER A 58 10.17 4.61 -2.26
C SER A 58 11.65 4.25 -2.32
N GLU A 59 12.39 4.27 -1.21
CA GLU A 59 13.81 3.91 -1.17
C GLU A 59 14.01 2.43 -1.50
N PHE A 60 13.19 1.54 -0.93
CA PHE A 60 13.25 0.11 -1.25
C PHE A 60 12.84 -0.19 -2.68
N ASP A 61 11.84 0.52 -3.21
CA ASP A 61 11.41 0.37 -4.60
C ASP A 61 12.50 0.84 -5.57
N ALA A 62 13.14 1.98 -5.28
CA ALA A 62 14.27 2.48 -6.07
C ALA A 62 15.51 1.57 -6.00
N GLN A 63 15.80 0.97 -4.84
CA GLN A 63 16.90 0.00 -4.70
C GLN A 63 16.65 -1.31 -5.45
N ALA A 64 15.41 -1.79 -5.46
CA ALA A 64 15.04 -2.95 -6.26
C ALA A 64 15.12 -2.62 -7.77
N ASN A 65 14.77 -1.38 -8.11
CA ASN A 65 14.60 -0.91 -9.47
C ASN A 65 15.67 0.13 -9.86
N ASP A 66 16.95 -0.23 -9.69
CA ASP A 66 18.16 0.58 -9.96
C ASP A 66 18.25 1.07 -11.45
N GLN A 67 17.22 0.79 -12.24
CA GLN A 67 16.98 1.29 -13.60
C GLN A 67 15.50 1.60 -13.85
N MET A 68 14.89 2.61 -13.21
CA MET A 68 13.84 3.37 -13.89
C MET A 68 13.50 4.70 -13.21
N ASP A 69 13.82 5.78 -13.92
CA ASP A 69 13.30 7.12 -13.75
C ASP A 69 11.81 7.12 -14.13
N LEU A 70 10.93 6.69 -13.22
CA LEU A 70 9.46 6.65 -13.44
C LEU A 70 8.68 7.01 -12.18
N PHE A 71 8.81 8.27 -11.72
CA PHE A 71 7.81 8.87 -10.83
C PHE A 71 6.75 9.61 -11.66
N GLU A 72 5.81 8.87 -12.25
CA GLU A 72 4.52 9.45 -12.63
C GLU A 72 3.54 9.32 -11.45
N GLN A 73 3.50 10.39 -10.64
CA GLN A 73 2.34 10.88 -9.88
C GLN A 73 1.70 9.93 -8.86
N ALA A 74 2.26 9.89 -7.65
CA ALA A 74 1.50 9.50 -6.45
C ALA A 74 0.43 10.58 -6.15
N GLU A 75 -0.81 10.39 -6.62
CA GLU A 75 -1.93 11.25 -6.24
C GLU A 75 -2.37 10.98 -4.80
N ARG A 76 -2.29 12.00 -3.93
CA ARG A 76 -2.93 11.97 -2.61
C ARG A 76 -4.45 11.99 -2.80
N LYS A 77 -5.12 10.85 -2.60
CA LYS A 77 -6.59 10.82 -2.54
C LYS A 77 -7.09 11.09 -1.12
N ASP A 78 -7.78 12.21 -0.97
CA ASP A 78 -8.58 12.55 0.21
C ASP A 78 -9.82 11.63 0.22
N VAL A 79 -9.93 10.73 1.20
CA VAL A 79 -11.03 9.74 1.32
C VAL A 79 -12.33 10.33 1.89
N THR A 80 -12.54 11.64 1.70
CA THR A 80 -13.72 12.34 2.22
C THR A 80 -14.86 12.43 1.18
N GLU A 81 -14.63 12.02 -0.08
CA GLU A 81 -15.64 12.07 -1.13
C GLU A 81 -16.15 10.68 -1.54
N GLU A 82 -17.48 10.55 -1.40
CA GLU A 82 -18.46 9.56 -1.86
C GLU A 82 -18.03 8.13 -2.21
N LYS A 83 -18.69 7.17 -1.54
CA LYS A 83 -18.75 5.74 -1.89
C LYS A 83 -19.03 5.58 -3.40
N GLN A 84 -18.03 5.16 -4.14
CA GLN A 84 -18.22 4.66 -5.50
C GLN A 84 -18.89 3.28 -5.40
N GLU A 85 -20.16 3.19 -5.81
CA GLU A 85 -20.82 1.91 -6.04
C GLU A 85 -20.15 1.23 -7.25
N PHE A 86 -19.40 0.17 -6.99
CA PHE A 86 -18.92 -0.72 -8.05
C PHE A 86 -20.11 -1.50 -8.62
N PRO A 87 -20.24 -1.64 -9.95
CA PRO A 87 -21.23 -2.54 -10.52
C PRO A 87 -20.98 -3.97 -10.02
N GLU A 88 -22.04 -4.66 -9.64
CA GLU A 88 -22.00 -6.02 -9.12
C GLU A 88 -21.20 -6.93 -10.05
N PRO A 89 -20.37 -7.85 -9.52
CA PRO A 89 -19.62 -8.78 -10.35
C PRO A 89 -20.60 -9.66 -11.14
N ASN A 90 -20.47 -9.66 -12.46
CA ASN A 90 -21.12 -10.66 -13.31
C ASN A 90 -20.79 -12.05 -12.76
N THR A 91 -21.80 -12.77 -12.29
CA THR A 91 -21.73 -14.18 -11.95
C THR A 91 -21.30 -14.94 -13.19
N ILE A 92 -20.11 -15.53 -13.15
CA ILE A 92 -19.69 -16.54 -14.12
C ILE A 92 -20.41 -17.82 -13.69
N ASP A 93 -21.56 -18.11 -14.30
CA ASP A 93 -22.16 -19.45 -14.30
C ASP A 93 -21.29 -20.34 -15.17
N GLY A 94 -20.29 -20.97 -14.56
CA GLY A 94 -19.45 -21.97 -15.20
C GLY A 94 -19.29 -23.16 -14.27
N ASP A 95 -20.03 -24.23 -14.55
CA ASP A 95 -19.81 -25.57 -14.01
C ASP A 95 -18.32 -25.94 -14.11
N PHE A 96 -17.67 -26.13 -12.97
CA PHE A 96 -16.36 -26.74 -12.90
C PHE A 96 -16.55 -28.23 -12.61
N GLU A 97 -16.34 -29.08 -13.62
CA GLU A 97 -16.15 -30.52 -13.42
C GLU A 97 -14.89 -30.75 -12.57
N GLU A 98 -15.08 -31.46 -11.46
CA GLU A 98 -14.03 -31.91 -10.55
C GLU A 98 -13.18 -33.01 -11.22
N VAL A 99 -11.87 -32.80 -11.33
CA VAL A 99 -10.88 -33.80 -11.79
C VAL A 99 -10.27 -34.57 -10.62
#